data_AF-A0A4P7UNZ8-F1
#
_entry.id   AF-A0A4P7UNZ8-F1
#
_cell.length_a   1.000
_cell.length_b   1.000
_cell.length_c   1.000
_cell.angle_alpha   90.00
_cell.angle_beta   90.00
_cell.angle_gamma   90.00
#
_symmetry.space_group_name_H-M   'P 1'
#
loop_
_entity.id
_entity.type
_entity.pdbx_description
1 polymer ?
#
loop_
_entity_poly.entity_id
_entity_poly.type
_entity_poly.pdbx_seq_one_letter_code
_entity_poly.pdbx_strand_id
1 'polypeptide(L)'
;MKKIDINDFCDCIAANMPYEDIKDMFNIKTKEQFKRYLYDASAKKGEIIKYEFPKNSNSRDISYLKDGSIKINANFVNQSLKKIMASNDDVNFNISFECESKRIVIEFC
;
A
#
# COMPACT_ATOMS: atom_id res chain seq x y z
N MET A 1 8.83 19.94 -20.28
CA MET A 1 8.04 19.28 -19.22
C MET A 1 6.59 19.70 -19.41
N LYS A 2 5.64 18.76 -19.57
CA LYS A 2 4.21 19.09 -19.65
C LYS A 2 3.82 19.80 -18.34
N LYS A 3 3.22 20.99 -18.43
CA LYS A 3 2.58 21.62 -17.27
C LYS A 3 1.40 20.73 -16.90
N ILE A 4 1.50 20.07 -15.76
CA ILE A 4 0.46 19.19 -15.24
C ILE A 4 -0.70 20.06 -14.76
N ASP A 5 -1.92 19.83 -15.27
CA ASP A 5 -3.11 20.61 -14.93
C ASP A 5 -3.75 20.06 -13.65
N ILE A 6 -4.19 20.97 -12.78
CA ILE A 6 -4.99 20.64 -11.60
C ILE A 6 -6.34 19.99 -11.99
N ASN A 7 -6.82 20.20 -13.22
CA ASN A 7 -7.99 19.51 -13.77
C ASN A 7 -7.74 18.00 -13.87
N ASP A 8 -6.61 17.59 -14.45
CA ASP A 8 -6.23 16.18 -14.55
C ASP A 8 -6.14 15.54 -13.16
N PHE A 9 -5.64 16.29 -12.17
CA PHE A 9 -5.60 15.84 -10.78
C PHE A 9 -7.01 15.64 -10.21
N CYS A 10 -7.93 16.58 -10.44
CA CYS A 10 -9.33 16.44 -10.03
C CYS A 10 -9.98 15.20 -10.63
N ASP A 11 -9.73 14.93 -11.91
CA ASP A 11 -10.31 13.78 -12.61
C ASP A 11 -9.78 12.46 -12.05
N CYS A 12 -8.49 12.40 -11.68
CA CYS A 12 -7.90 11.23 -11.02
C CYS A 12 -8.53 10.97 -9.63
N ILE A 13 -8.81 12.04 -8.87
CA ILE A 13 -9.47 11.91 -7.56
C ILE A 13 -10.93 11.45 -7.73
N ALA A 14 -11.66 12.02 -8.69
CA ALA A 14 -13.04 11.63 -8.99
C ALA A 14 -13.15 10.16 -9.46
N ALA A 15 -12.10 9.66 -10.14
CA ALA A 15 -11.98 8.26 -10.54
C ALA A 15 -11.55 7.31 -9.40
N ASN A 16 -11.37 7.80 -8.16
CA ASN A 16 -10.87 7.03 -7.02
C ASN A 16 -9.52 6.33 -7.29
N MET A 17 -8.62 7.00 -8.01
CA MET A 17 -7.33 6.42 -8.36
C MET A 17 -6.45 6.20 -7.11
N PRO A 18 -5.67 5.09 -7.04
CA PRO A 18 -4.77 4.82 -5.92
C PRO A 18 -3.70 5.90 -5.72
N TYR A 19 -3.28 6.06 -4.45
CA TYR A 19 -2.33 7.11 -4.07
C TYR A 19 -1.00 6.99 -4.81
N GLU A 20 -0.47 5.77 -4.95
CA GLU A 20 0.80 5.54 -5.64
C GLU A 20 0.72 5.89 -7.13
N ASP A 21 -0.38 5.55 -7.79
CA ASP A 21 -0.58 5.83 -9.22
C ASP A 21 -0.67 7.34 -9.49
N ILE A 22 -1.42 8.08 -8.66
CA ILE A 22 -1.49 9.54 -8.75
C ILE A 22 -0.10 10.14 -8.43
N LYS A 23 0.61 9.58 -7.44
CA LYS A 23 1.91 10.08 -7.04
C LYS A 23 2.92 9.98 -8.19
N ASP A 24 2.93 8.87 -8.92
CA ASP A 24 3.79 8.64 -10.06
C ASP A 24 3.39 9.49 -11.27
N MET A 25 2.09 9.56 -11.58
CA MET A 25 1.55 10.34 -12.70
C MET A 25 1.83 11.84 -12.57
N PHE A 26 1.75 12.38 -11.34
CA PHE A 26 1.96 13.79 -11.06
C PHE A 26 3.39 14.10 -10.59
N ASN A 27 4.28 13.11 -10.57
CA ASN A 27 5.66 13.21 -10.07
C ASN A 27 5.74 13.86 -8.67
N ILE A 28 4.80 13.50 -7.80
CA ILE A 28 4.67 13.99 -6.42
C ILE A 28 5.69 13.24 -5.55
N LYS A 29 6.61 13.94 -4.91
CA LYS A 29 7.67 13.28 -4.13
C LYS A 29 7.33 13.11 -2.66
N THR A 30 6.40 13.92 -2.15
CA THR A 30 6.05 13.93 -0.71
C THR A 30 4.55 13.98 -0.49
N LYS A 31 4.11 13.54 0.70
CA LYS A 31 2.69 13.62 1.11
C LYS A 31 2.23 15.08 1.23
N GLU A 32 3.13 15.98 1.63
CA GLU A 32 2.90 17.42 1.72
C GLU A 32 2.62 18.03 0.35
N GLN A 33 3.37 17.62 -0.68
CA GLN A 33 3.10 18.02 -2.05
C GLN A 33 1.72 17.54 -2.50
N PHE A 34 1.36 16.29 -2.23
CA PHE A 34 0.02 15.77 -2.54
C PHE A 34 -1.09 16.57 -1.85
N LYS A 35 -0.93 16.88 -0.55
CA LYS A 35 -1.88 17.70 0.21
C LYS A 35 -2.05 19.10 -0.38
N ARG A 36 -0.98 19.68 -0.95
CA ARG A 36 -1.05 20.97 -1.64
C ARG A 36 -1.88 20.88 -2.91
N TYR A 37 -1.72 19.82 -3.70
CA TYR A 37 -2.59 19.56 -4.86
C TYR A 37 -4.06 19.38 -4.45
N LEU A 38 -4.34 18.66 -3.35
CA LEU A 38 -5.71 18.55 -2.82
C LEU A 38 -6.29 19.92 -2.41
N TYR A 39 -5.48 20.78 -1.80
CA TYR A 39 -5.88 22.13 -1.43
C TYR A 39 -6.19 22.99 -2.66
N ASP A 40 -5.31 22.98 -3.66
CA ASP A 40 -5.48 23.75 -4.90
C ASP A 40 -6.70 23.25 -5.69
N ALA A 41 -6.92 21.93 -5.72
CA ALA A 41 -8.11 21.32 -6.32
C ALA A 41 -9.40 21.71 -5.59
N SER A 42 -9.37 21.72 -4.25
CA SER A 42 -10.50 22.14 -3.42
C SER A 42 -10.85 23.61 -3.64
N ALA A 43 -9.84 24.49 -3.68
CA ALA A 43 -10.01 25.91 -3.95
C ALA A 43 -10.62 26.17 -5.34
N LYS A 44 -10.22 25.38 -6.35
CA LYS A 44 -10.74 25.50 -7.72
C LYS A 44 -12.17 24.99 -7.85
N LYS A 45 -12.53 23.89 -7.18
CA LYS A 45 -13.88 23.31 -7.23
C LYS A 45 -14.87 24.02 -6.30
N GLY A 46 -14.39 24.81 -5.35
CA GLY A 46 -15.23 25.47 -4.35
C GLY A 46 -15.77 24.52 -3.28
N GLU A 47 -15.17 23.34 -3.13
CA GLU A 47 -15.58 22.31 -2.17
C GLU A 47 -14.34 21.63 -1.55
N ILE A 48 -14.51 21.05 -0.35
CA ILE A 48 -13.43 20.32 0.31
C ILE A 48 -13.34 18.92 -0.28
N ILE A 49 -12.29 18.66 -1.06
CA ILE A 49 -12.02 17.33 -1.62
C ILE A 49 -11.34 16.48 -0.54
N LYS A 50 -12.03 15.42 -0.10
CA LYS A 50 -11.48 14.42 0.83
C LYS A 50 -10.83 13.29 0.03
N TYR A 51 -9.63 12.88 0.45
CA TYR A 51 -8.90 11.75 -0.14
C TYR A 51 -8.37 10.84 0.96
N GLU A 52 -8.60 9.53 0.82
CA GLU A 52 -8.11 8.54 1.77
C GLU A 52 -6.67 8.16 1.44
N PHE A 53 -5.73 8.62 2.27
CA PHE A 53 -4.35 8.18 2.16
C PHE A 53 -4.20 6.73 2.62
N PRO A 54 -3.31 5.93 1.99
CA PRO A 54 -2.94 4.64 2.54
C PRO A 54 -2.39 4.83 3.95
N LYS A 55 -2.98 4.13 4.92
CA LYS A 55 -2.53 4.13 6.32
C LYS A 55 -1.06 3.75 6.34
N ASN A 56 -0.22 4.57 6.97
CA ASN A 56 1.23 4.36 7.04
C ASN A 56 1.56 2.91 7.46
N SER A 57 2.13 2.11 6.56
CA SER A 57 2.66 0.78 6.86
C SER A 57 4.06 0.90 7.48
N ASN A 58 4.16 1.49 8.67
CA ASN A 58 5.43 1.53 9.40
C ASN A 58 5.70 0.26 10.24
N SER A 59 4.83 -0.75 10.17
CA SER A 59 5.17 -2.06 10.70
C SER A 59 6.08 -2.77 9.70
N ARG A 60 7.32 -3.06 10.12
CA ARG A 60 8.17 -4.02 9.41
C ARG A 60 7.34 -5.25 9.05
N ASP A 61 7.47 -5.72 7.81
CA ASP A 61 6.74 -6.88 7.30
C ASP A 61 6.99 -8.13 8.14
N ILE A 62 8.16 -8.19 8.79
CA ILE A 62 8.58 -9.26 9.69
C ILE A 62 9.24 -8.63 10.94
N SER A 63 8.88 -9.08 12.13
CA SER A 63 9.53 -8.70 13.39
C SER A 63 9.71 -9.89 14.34
N TYR A 64 10.76 -9.83 15.16
CA TYR A 64 11.00 -10.78 16.25
C TYR A 64 10.36 -10.27 17.54
N LEU A 65 9.62 -11.14 18.21
CA LEU A 65 9.00 -10.87 19.50
C LEU A 65 9.91 -11.32 20.64
N LYS A 66 9.72 -10.75 21.84
CA LYS A 66 10.57 -11.02 23.01
C LYS A 66 10.49 -12.46 23.51
N ASP A 67 9.43 -13.18 23.14
CA ASP A 67 9.21 -14.60 23.43
C ASP A 67 9.89 -15.54 22.41
N GLY A 68 10.61 -14.98 21.43
CA GLY A 68 11.27 -15.75 20.37
C GLY A 68 10.38 -16.07 19.17
N SER A 69 9.11 -15.63 19.16
CA SER A 69 8.23 -15.81 18.01
C SER A 69 8.47 -14.76 16.92
N ILE A 70 8.07 -15.08 15.67
CA ILE A 70 8.17 -14.18 14.52
C ILE A 70 6.77 -13.67 14.18
N LYS A 71 6.59 -12.34 14.16
CA LYS A 71 5.35 -11.70 13.75
C LYS A 71 5.49 -11.22 12.30
N ILE A 72 4.63 -11.71 11.43
CA ILE A 72 4.53 -11.28 10.03
C ILE A 72 3.32 -10.35 9.89
N ASN A 73 3.49 -9.24 9.19
CA ASN A 73 2.40 -8.28 8.99
C ASN A 73 1.33 -8.86 8.05
N ALA A 74 0.05 -8.66 8.38
CA ALA A 74 -1.07 -9.11 7.58
C ALA A 74 -1.05 -8.58 6.13
N ASN A 75 -0.54 -7.36 5.88
CA ASN A 75 -0.38 -6.83 4.53
C ASN A 75 0.65 -7.62 3.72
N PHE A 76 1.75 -8.04 4.33
CA PHE A 76 2.75 -8.89 3.67
C PHE A 76 2.16 -10.26 3.33
N VAL A 77 1.42 -10.85 4.27
CA VAL A 77 0.68 -12.11 4.05
C VAL A 77 -0.32 -11.93 2.90
N ASN A 78 -1.18 -10.92 2.97
CA ASN A 78 -2.21 -10.67 1.96
C ASN A 78 -1.64 -10.35 0.57
N GLN A 79 -0.50 -9.65 0.48
CA GLN A 79 0.19 -9.45 -0.80
C GLN A 79 0.77 -10.75 -1.35
N SER A 80 1.32 -11.60 -0.49
CA SER A 80 1.83 -12.91 -0.88
C SER A 80 0.70 -13.82 -1.36
N LEU A 81 -0.42 -13.86 -0.63
CA LEU A 81 -1.63 -14.59 -1.01
C LEU A 81 -2.21 -14.10 -2.35
N LYS A 82 -2.26 -12.78 -2.58
CA LYS A 82 -2.68 -12.21 -3.87
C LYS A 82 -1.83 -12.71 -5.04
N LYS A 83 -0.51 -12.85 -4.87
CA LYS A 83 0.38 -13.35 -5.94
C LYS A 83 0.07 -14.79 -6.33
N ILE A 84 -0.43 -15.59 -5.40
CA ILE A 84 -0.82 -16.99 -5.63
C ILE A 84 -2.32 -17.16 -5.84
N MET A 85 -3.06 -16.05 -6.04
CA MET A 85 -4.51 -16.03 -6.26
C MET A 85 -5.32 -16.75 -5.15
N ALA A 86 -4.83 -16.70 -3.92
CA ALA A 86 -5.48 -17.34 -2.78
C ALA A 86 -6.08 -16.30 -1.83
N SER A 87 -7.15 -16.68 -1.13
CA SER A 87 -7.82 -15.85 -0.12
C SER A 87 -7.44 -16.33 1.29
N ASN A 88 -7.44 -15.43 2.27
CA ASN A 88 -7.08 -15.81 3.64
C ASN A 88 -8.12 -16.75 4.29
N ASP A 89 -9.33 -16.82 3.74
CA ASP A 89 -10.42 -17.68 4.22
C ASP A 89 -10.34 -19.10 3.63
N ASP A 90 -9.57 -19.30 2.54
CA ASP A 90 -9.48 -20.57 1.79
C ASP A 90 -8.13 -21.28 1.95
N VAL A 91 -7.13 -20.65 2.57
CA VAL A 91 -5.75 -21.15 2.61
C VAL A 91 -5.50 -21.96 3.88
N ASN A 92 -5.17 -23.24 3.69
CA ASN A 92 -4.58 -24.03 4.76
C ASN A 92 -3.08 -23.74 4.82
N PHE A 93 -2.66 -23.05 5.87
CA PHE A 93 -1.25 -22.72 6.07
C PHE A 93 -0.51 -23.93 6.62
N ASN A 94 0.52 -24.40 5.91
CA ASN A 94 1.44 -25.40 6.43
C ASN A 94 2.82 -24.75 6.63
N ILE A 95 3.31 -24.76 7.87
CA ILE A 95 4.61 -24.18 8.21
C ILE A 95 5.60 -25.34 8.38
N SER A 96 6.46 -25.55 7.37
CA SER A 96 7.54 -26.54 7.43
C SER A 96 8.87 -25.87 7.80
N PHE A 97 9.63 -26.51 8.70
CA PHE A 97 10.95 -26.03 9.14
C PHE A 97 12.03 -26.97 8.64
N GLU A 98 12.88 -26.51 7.73
CA GLU A 98 14.06 -27.24 7.26
C GLU A 98 15.33 -26.56 7.77
N CYS A 99 15.97 -27.17 8.77
CA CYS A 99 17.11 -26.57 9.48
C CYS A 99 18.44 -26.63 8.70
N GLU A 100 18.54 -27.47 7.67
CA GLU A 100 19.78 -27.69 6.92
C GLU A 100 20.10 -26.52 5.95
N SER A 101 19.10 -25.71 5.60
CA SER A 101 19.17 -24.74 4.49
C SER A 101 19.37 -23.27 4.92
N LYS A 102 19.48 -22.95 6.22
CA LYS A 102 19.42 -21.57 6.78
C LYS A 102 18.22 -20.73 6.29
N ARG A 103 17.15 -21.38 5.82
CA ARG A 103 15.99 -20.74 5.21
C ARG A 103 14.72 -21.21 5.92
N ILE A 104 13.82 -20.27 6.20
CA ILE A 104 12.45 -20.60 6.60
C ILE A 104 11.59 -20.53 5.32
N VAL A 105 10.92 -21.62 4.98
CA VAL A 105 9.97 -21.69 3.87
C VAL A 105 8.58 -21.78 4.48
N ILE A 106 7.65 -20.94 4.01
CA ILE A 106 6.24 -21.01 4.38
C ILE A 106 5.50 -21.42 3.11
N GLU A 107 4.83 -22.58 3.16
CA GLU A 107 4.09 -23.13 2.04
C GLU A 107 2.59 -22.89 2.26
N PHE A 108 1.94 -22.38 1.22
CA PHE A 108 0.49 -22.21 1.18
C PHE A 108 -0.08 -23.42 0.43
N CYS A 109 -0.92 -24.21 1.07
CA CYS A 109 -1.56 -25.39 0.48
C CYS A 109 -2.98 -25.07 0.02
#